data_AF-A0A1Q8WM67-F1
#
_entry.id   AF-A0A1Q8WM67-F1
#
_cell.length_a   1.000
_cell.length_b   1.000
_cell.length_c   1.000
_cell.angle_alpha   90.00
_cell.angle_beta   90.00
_cell.angle_gamma   90.00
#
_symmetry.space_group_name_H-M   'P 1'
#
loop_
_entity.id
_entity.type
_entity.pdbx_description
1 polymer ?
#
loop_
_entity_poly.entity_id
_entity_poly.type
_entity_poly.pdbx_seq_one_letter_code
_entity_poly.pdbx_strand_id
1 'polypeptide(L)'
;MSAENLSAQEAFERFEGMLWDWLRDSGGTRIDIDYHAIHRTGFVTNWLTIDGQRKGVLFPAKLDFTMDDLRPAQVDPHRGAWTYSHLWMEASDGVLHQESDWMREPVINGDPVSEQGAAVELRIHPRDPEFIPEWMATKAAAFHKQEEARARRRQRDRARRERKKAEAAQDAQAAQAAEQGTEASSGQDGQ
;
A
#
# COMPACT_ATOMS: atom_id res chain seq x y z
N MET A 1 -0.19 13.88 9.37
CA MET A 1 1.09 13.48 9.98
C MET A 1 2.15 13.82 8.98
N SER A 2 2.83 14.95 9.17
CA SER A 2 4.03 15.29 8.42
C SER A 2 5.08 14.27 8.83
N ALA A 3 5.51 13.40 7.93
CA ALA A 3 6.70 12.59 8.17
C ALA A 3 7.85 13.60 8.35
N GLU A 4 8.44 13.65 9.55
CA GLU A 4 9.78 14.21 9.68
C GLU A 4 10.62 13.45 8.65
N ASN A 5 11.22 14.17 7.70
CA ASN A 5 12.01 13.54 6.65
C ASN A 5 13.38 13.19 7.27
N LEU A 6 13.37 12.21 8.16
CA LEU A 6 14.54 11.70 8.85
C LEU A 6 15.44 11.01 7.84
N SER A 7 16.75 11.20 7.99
CA SER A 7 17.70 10.32 7.32
C SER A 7 17.56 8.88 7.82
N ALA A 8 18.06 7.92 7.03
CA ALA A 8 18.12 6.52 7.44
C ALA A 8 18.78 6.33 8.82
N GLN A 9 19.87 7.08 9.06
CA GLN A 9 20.62 7.02 10.30
C GLN A 9 19.81 7.57 11.49
N GLU A 10 19.19 8.74 11.33
CA GLU A 10 18.40 9.36 12.41
C GLU A 10 17.18 8.51 12.78
N ALA A 11 16.50 7.91 11.79
CA ALA A 11 15.40 6.99 12.05
C ALA A 11 15.87 5.74 12.81
N PHE A 12 17.02 5.19 12.42
CA PHE A 12 17.62 4.01 13.06
C PHE A 12 18.04 4.28 14.50
N GLU A 13 18.81 5.34 14.76
CA GLU A 13 19.28 5.72 16.10
C GLU A 13 18.13 6.08 17.04
N ARG A 14 17.09 6.75 16.51
CA ARG A 14 15.89 7.08 17.28
C ARG A 14 15.16 5.81 17.72
N PHE A 15 14.99 4.85 16.81
CA PHE A 15 14.35 3.58 17.13
C PHE A 15 15.22 2.74 18.08
N GLU A 16 16.54 2.68 17.85
CA GLU A 16 17.51 2.00 18.71
C GLU A 16 17.42 2.48 20.16
N GLY A 17 17.52 3.78 20.40
CA GLY A 17 17.46 4.33 21.76
C GLY A 17 16.15 4.01 22.47
N MET A 18 15.02 4.15 21.75
CA MET A 18 13.70 3.83 22.30
C MET A 18 13.51 2.34 22.57
N LEU A 19 14.02 1.48 21.69
CA LEU A 19 13.94 0.03 21.84
C LEU A 19 14.81 -0.42 23.01
N TRP A 20 16.00 0.16 23.18
CA TRP A 20 16.91 -0.15 24.29
C TRP A 20 16.30 0.22 25.64
N ASP A 21 15.76 1.42 25.78
CA ASP A 21 15.06 1.85 26.99
C ASP A 21 13.88 0.91 27.30
N TRP A 22 13.07 0.58 26.29
CA TRP A 22 11.96 -0.34 26.45
C TRP A 22 12.40 -1.76 26.83
N LEU A 23 13.47 -2.28 26.21
CA LEU A 23 13.99 -3.61 26.49
C LEU A 23 14.44 -3.72 27.96
N ARG A 24 15.17 -2.71 28.46
CA ARG A 24 15.59 -2.63 29.86
C ARG A 24 14.39 -2.60 30.81
N ASP A 25 13.37 -1.79 30.50
CA ASP A 25 12.16 -1.66 31.32
C ASP A 25 11.30 -2.94 31.29
N SER A 26 11.37 -3.71 30.20
CA SER A 26 10.64 -4.97 30.06
C SER A 26 11.22 -6.13 30.88
N GLY A 27 12.47 -6.01 31.35
CA GLY A 27 13.24 -7.09 31.97
C GLY A 27 13.71 -8.16 30.99
N GLY A 28 13.63 -7.90 29.68
CA GLY A 28 14.08 -8.82 28.64
C GLY A 28 15.59 -8.77 28.40
N THR A 29 16.13 -9.90 27.97
CA THR A 29 17.54 -10.03 27.61
C THR A 29 17.77 -9.85 26.12
N ARG A 30 16.79 -10.18 25.28
CA ARG A 30 16.86 -10.07 23.81
C ARG A 30 15.50 -9.74 23.22
N ILE A 31 15.47 -8.90 22.18
CA ILE A 31 14.32 -8.73 21.30
C ILE A 31 14.69 -9.12 19.86
N ASP A 32 13.81 -9.86 19.20
CA ASP A 32 13.85 -10.13 17.75
C ASP A 32 12.57 -9.58 17.11
N ILE A 33 12.72 -8.92 15.97
CA ILE A 33 11.65 -8.26 15.23
C ILE A 33 11.66 -8.77 13.80
N ASP A 34 10.63 -9.50 13.40
CA ASP A 34 10.38 -9.91 12.03
C ASP A 34 9.46 -8.90 11.36
N TYR A 35 9.99 -8.06 10.47
CA TYR A 35 9.24 -7.03 9.77
C TYR A 35 9.03 -7.42 8.31
N HIS A 36 7.82 -7.86 7.96
CA HIS A 36 7.36 -7.97 6.57
C HIS A 36 6.70 -6.68 6.11
N ALA A 37 7.04 -6.18 4.92
CA ALA A 37 6.49 -4.92 4.45
C ALA A 37 6.28 -4.88 2.93
N ILE A 38 5.24 -4.17 2.54
CA ILE A 38 4.91 -3.86 1.15
C ILE A 38 4.19 -2.51 1.09
N HIS A 39 4.60 -1.63 0.18
CA HIS A 39 4.11 -0.26 0.00
C HIS A 39 4.07 0.57 1.29
N ARG A 40 2.93 0.53 1.98
CA ARG A 40 2.62 1.25 3.22
C ARG A 40 2.07 0.31 4.30
N THR A 41 2.07 -0.98 4.03
CA THR A 41 1.52 -2.03 4.89
C THR A 41 2.67 -2.87 5.40
N GLY A 42 2.67 -3.06 6.72
CA GLY A 42 3.59 -3.93 7.42
C GLY A 42 2.85 -5.05 8.13
N PHE A 43 3.56 -6.14 8.38
CA PHE A 43 3.20 -7.13 9.38
C PHE A 43 4.46 -7.42 10.20
N VAL A 44 4.40 -7.11 11.48
CA VAL A 44 5.54 -7.19 12.38
C VAL A 44 5.26 -8.22 13.46
N THR A 45 6.24 -9.08 13.72
CA THR A 45 6.20 -10.02 14.84
C THR A 45 7.37 -9.76 15.76
N ASN A 46 7.06 -9.40 17.01
CA ASN A 46 8.07 -9.10 18.03
C ASN A 46 8.19 -10.27 19.00
N TRP A 47 9.41 -10.71 19.24
CA TRP A 47 9.74 -11.81 20.13
C TRP A 47 10.69 -11.36 21.23
N LEU A 48 10.20 -11.33 22.46
CA LEU A 48 10.98 -10.98 23.64
C LEU A 48 11.49 -12.25 24.31
N THR A 49 12.78 -12.27 24.66
CA THR A 49 13.39 -13.31 25.48
C THR A 49 13.55 -12.81 26.91
N ILE A 50 13.03 -13.56 27.88
CA ILE A 50 13.21 -13.33 29.32
C ILE A 50 13.64 -14.67 29.93
N ASP A 51 14.74 -14.70 30.66
CA ASP A 51 15.27 -15.91 31.31
C ASP A 51 15.39 -17.12 30.36
N GLY A 52 15.80 -16.86 29.11
CA GLY A 52 15.94 -17.87 28.05
C GLY A 52 14.62 -18.34 27.42
N GLN A 53 13.46 -17.82 27.85
CA GLN A 53 12.17 -18.11 27.26
C GLN A 53 11.75 -17.03 26.26
N ARG A 54 11.44 -17.44 25.03
CA ARG A 54 10.98 -16.57 23.94
C ARG A 54 9.45 -16.49 23.92
N LYS A 55 8.89 -15.27 23.94
CA LYS A 55 7.44 -15.00 23.88
C LYS A 55 7.11 -13.89 22.89
N GLY A 56 5.96 -14.00 22.24
CA GLY A 56 5.42 -12.91 21.41
C GLY A 56 4.98 -11.73 22.29
N VAL A 57 5.28 -10.51 21.85
CA VAL A 57 4.90 -9.28 22.55
C VAL A 57 4.35 -8.23 21.59
N LEU A 58 3.57 -7.30 22.13
CA LEU A 58 3.18 -6.07 21.42
C LEU A 58 4.01 -4.91 21.96
N PHE A 59 4.45 -4.02 21.08
CA PHE A 59 5.11 -2.81 21.52
C PHE A 59 4.08 -1.77 21.99
N PRO A 60 4.51 -0.82 22.84
CA PRO A 60 3.76 0.41 23.04
C PRO A 60 3.62 1.18 21.72
N ALA A 61 2.47 1.81 21.50
CA ALA A 61 2.17 2.50 20.23
C ALA A 61 3.27 3.50 19.79
N LYS A 62 3.90 4.21 20.73
CA LYS A 62 4.99 5.15 20.41
C LYS A 62 6.20 4.46 19.78
N LEU A 63 6.55 3.27 20.27
CA LEU A 63 7.66 2.47 19.75
C LEU A 63 7.30 1.88 18.39
N ASP A 64 6.08 1.36 18.23
CA ASP A 64 5.56 0.89 16.93
C ASP A 64 5.62 1.99 15.86
N PHE A 65 5.11 3.20 16.16
CA PHE A 65 5.15 4.30 15.18
C PHE A 65 6.56 4.74 14.83
N THR A 66 7.51 4.64 15.76
CA THR A 66 8.91 5.00 15.49
C THR A 66 9.58 3.94 14.60
N MET A 67 9.21 2.66 14.76
CA MET A 67 9.67 1.57 13.90
C MET A 67 9.19 1.73 12.45
N ASP A 68 7.96 2.22 12.25
CA ASP A 68 7.38 2.43 10.91
C ASP A 68 8.15 3.45 10.07
N ASP A 69 8.93 4.33 10.70
CA ASP A 69 9.76 5.32 10.01
C ASP A 69 11.05 4.72 9.43
N LEU A 70 11.47 3.52 9.87
CA LEU A 70 12.71 2.88 9.39
C LEU A 70 12.66 2.60 7.90
N ARG A 71 11.60 1.94 7.43
CA ARG A 71 11.50 1.49 6.04
C ARG A 71 11.48 2.64 5.04
N PRO A 72 10.66 3.69 5.22
CA PRO A 72 10.66 4.84 4.31
C PRO A 72 11.99 5.60 4.32
N ALA A 73 12.68 5.68 5.46
CA ALA A 73 13.97 6.36 5.56
C ALA A 73 15.11 5.57 4.88
N GLN A 74 14.97 4.24 4.75
CA GLN A 74 15.96 3.31 4.21
C GLN A 74 15.73 2.92 2.74
N VAL A 75 14.89 3.66 2.01
CA VAL A 75 14.64 3.39 0.59
C VAL A 75 15.93 3.55 -0.22
N ASP A 76 16.33 2.49 -0.91
CA ASP A 76 17.46 2.53 -1.82
C ASP A 76 17.00 3.01 -3.22
N PRO A 77 17.74 3.91 -3.89
CA PRO A 77 17.35 4.44 -5.21
C PRO A 77 17.24 3.39 -6.33
N HIS A 78 17.98 2.28 -6.22
CA HIS A 78 18.06 1.24 -7.23
C HIS A 78 17.24 -0.01 -6.85
N ARG A 79 17.30 -0.39 -5.58
CA ARG A 79 16.62 -1.59 -5.05
C ARG A 79 15.22 -1.30 -4.51
N GLY A 80 14.87 -0.03 -4.32
CA GLY A 80 13.67 0.40 -3.63
C GLY A 80 13.73 0.10 -2.13
N ALA A 81 12.56 0.03 -1.50
CA ALA A 81 12.43 -0.36 -0.10
C ALA A 81 12.60 -1.88 0.06
N TRP A 82 13.22 -2.31 1.16
CA TRP A 82 13.26 -3.74 1.52
C TRP A 82 11.84 -4.29 1.75
N THR A 83 11.65 -5.59 1.55
CA THR A 83 10.35 -6.29 1.71
C THR A 83 10.31 -7.14 2.97
N TYR A 84 11.47 -7.47 3.52
CA TYR A 84 11.61 -8.10 4.82
C TYR A 84 12.82 -7.50 5.54
N SER A 85 12.71 -7.34 6.86
CA SER A 85 13.85 -7.04 7.71
C SER A 85 13.75 -7.80 9.01
N HIS A 86 14.84 -8.47 9.39
CA HIS A 86 15.01 -8.98 10.74
C HIS A 86 15.84 -7.96 11.53
N LEU A 87 15.30 -7.48 12.65
CA LEU A 87 16.03 -6.64 13.59
C LEU A 87 16.19 -7.36 14.91
N TRP A 88 17.30 -7.14 15.61
CA TRP A 88 17.48 -7.68 16.94
C TRP A 88 18.37 -6.79 17.80
N MET A 89 18.19 -6.91 19.12
CA MET A 89 19.01 -6.23 20.11
C MET A 89 19.15 -7.11 21.35
N GLU A 90 20.35 -7.16 21.89
CA GLU A 90 20.65 -7.75 23.19
C GLU A 90 20.69 -6.64 24.25
N ALA A 91 20.17 -6.91 25.45
CA ALA A 91 20.19 -5.95 26.54
C ALA A 91 21.62 -5.68 27.06
N SER A 92 22.56 -6.58 26.78
CA SER A 92 23.95 -6.49 27.25
C SER A 92 24.78 -5.41 26.54
N ASP A 93 24.51 -5.16 25.25
CA ASP A 93 25.21 -4.13 24.47
C ASP A 93 24.30 -2.96 24.08
N GLY A 94 22.97 -3.18 24.04
CA GLY A 94 22.00 -2.16 23.66
C GLY A 94 22.11 -1.74 22.19
N VAL A 95 22.78 -2.54 21.35
CA VAL A 95 22.99 -2.23 19.93
C VAL A 95 21.87 -2.86 19.10
N LEU A 96 21.25 -2.04 18.25
CA LEU A 96 20.30 -2.53 17.27
C LEU A 96 21.05 -3.07 16.06
N HIS A 97 20.75 -4.30 15.70
CA HIS A 97 21.20 -4.93 14.48
C HIS A 97 20.04 -5.09 13.50
N GLN A 98 20.36 -5.05 12.21
CA GLN A 98 19.39 -5.17 11.14
C GLN A 98 19.96 -5.95 9.96
N GLU A 99 19.20 -6.93 9.48
CA GLU A 99 19.42 -7.61 8.20
C GLU A 99 18.17 -7.46 7.34
N SER A 100 18.32 -6.89 6.15
CA SER A 100 17.20 -6.60 5.24
C SER A 100 17.30 -7.40 3.95
N ASP A 101 16.15 -7.83 3.46
CA ASP A 101 15.97 -8.56 2.21
C ASP A 101 15.01 -7.79 1.29
N TRP A 102 15.46 -7.53 0.07
CA TRP A 102 14.68 -6.86 -0.97
C TRP A 102 13.98 -7.84 -1.91
N MET A 103 14.42 -9.09 -1.96
CA MET A 103 14.03 -10.11 -2.94
C MET A 103 13.00 -11.09 -2.39
N ARG A 104 12.90 -11.25 -1.07
CA ARG A 104 11.90 -12.11 -0.42
C ARG A 104 10.48 -11.59 -0.60
N GLU A 105 9.55 -12.49 -0.92
CA GLU A 105 8.12 -12.18 -0.93
C GLU A 105 7.63 -11.99 0.52
N PRO A 106 7.04 -10.83 0.86
CA PRO A 106 6.54 -10.58 2.20
C PRO A 106 5.23 -11.35 2.45
N VAL A 107 5.07 -11.80 3.70
CA VAL A 107 3.85 -12.43 4.19
C VAL A 107 3.16 -11.45 5.12
N ILE A 108 1.96 -11.02 4.76
CA ILE A 108 1.17 -10.03 5.49
C ILE A 108 -0.05 -10.74 6.06
N ASN A 109 -0.20 -10.77 7.39
CA ASN A 109 -1.27 -11.49 8.09
C ASN A 109 -1.37 -12.98 7.73
N GLY A 110 -0.23 -13.63 7.45
CA GLY A 110 -0.18 -15.05 7.08
C GLY A 110 -0.36 -15.32 5.58
N ASP A 111 -0.71 -14.32 4.78
CA ASP A 111 -0.90 -14.46 3.34
C ASP A 111 0.26 -13.83 2.55
N PRO A 112 0.70 -14.43 1.43
CA PRO A 112 1.59 -13.78 0.50
C PRO A 112 0.98 -12.47 -0.04
N VAL A 113 1.82 -11.51 -0.35
CA VAL A 113 1.40 -10.21 -0.89
C VAL A 113 0.47 -10.32 -2.10
N SER A 114 -0.53 -9.43 -2.19
CA SER A 114 -1.46 -9.40 -3.33
C SER A 114 -0.82 -8.85 -4.61
N GLU A 115 -1.46 -9.08 -5.75
CA GLU A 115 -1.06 -8.52 -7.05
C GLU A 115 -1.03 -6.99 -7.02
N GLN A 116 -2.05 -6.39 -6.40
CA GLN A 116 -2.11 -4.95 -6.18
C GLN A 116 -0.96 -4.48 -5.30
N GLY A 117 -0.63 -5.22 -4.24
CA GLY A 117 0.47 -4.88 -3.34
C GLY A 117 1.80 -4.76 -4.08
N ALA A 118 2.13 -5.74 -4.92
CA ALA A 118 3.33 -5.73 -5.76
C ALA A 118 3.36 -4.54 -6.75
N ALA A 119 2.25 -4.28 -7.45
CA ALA A 119 2.18 -3.16 -8.40
C ALA A 119 2.28 -1.79 -7.71
N VAL A 120 1.64 -1.64 -6.55
CA VAL A 120 1.69 -0.39 -5.77
C VAL A 120 3.08 -0.19 -5.17
N GLU A 121 3.75 -1.26 -4.75
CA GLU A 121 5.14 -1.21 -4.27
C GLU A 121 6.06 -0.64 -5.34
N LEU A 122 6.08 -1.20 -6.55
CA LEU A 122 6.93 -0.69 -7.64
C LEU A 122 6.62 0.76 -8.03
N ARG A 123 5.39 1.22 -7.80
CA ARG A 123 5.01 2.62 -8.04
C ARG A 123 5.53 3.57 -6.96
N ILE A 124 5.55 3.14 -5.70
CA ILE A 124 5.97 3.98 -4.56
C ILE A 124 7.48 3.90 -4.36
N HIS A 125 8.07 2.72 -4.53
CA HIS A 125 9.49 2.42 -4.41
C HIS A 125 9.97 1.79 -5.72
N PRO A 126 10.26 2.62 -6.75
CA PRO A 126 10.78 2.12 -8.02
C PRO A 126 12.06 1.32 -7.82
N ARG A 127 12.25 0.32 -8.69
CA ARG A 127 13.43 -0.54 -8.68
C ARG A 127 13.97 -0.67 -10.09
N ASP A 128 15.29 -0.80 -10.21
CA ASP A 128 15.90 -1.19 -11.46
C ASP A 128 15.50 -2.62 -11.82
N PRO A 129 15.38 -2.96 -13.12
CA PRO A 129 14.87 -4.26 -13.55
C PRO A 129 15.58 -5.47 -12.94
N GLU A 130 16.88 -5.37 -12.64
CA GLU A 130 17.66 -6.45 -12.02
C GLU A 130 17.31 -6.71 -10.54
N PHE A 131 16.73 -5.72 -9.84
CA PHE A 131 16.31 -5.81 -8.44
C PHE A 131 14.81 -6.08 -8.27
N ILE A 132 14.12 -6.41 -9.37
CA ILE A 132 12.72 -6.83 -9.33
C ILE A 132 12.69 -8.36 -9.23
N PRO A 133 12.30 -8.94 -8.08
CA PRO A 133 12.17 -10.39 -7.96
C PRO A 133 11.02 -10.91 -8.82
N GLU A 134 11.12 -12.16 -9.27
CA GLU A 134 10.16 -12.78 -10.20
C GLU A 134 8.71 -12.74 -9.69
N TRP A 135 8.51 -12.99 -8.39
CA TRP A 135 7.18 -12.93 -7.77
C TRP A 135 6.56 -11.54 -7.92
N MET A 136 7.35 -10.47 -7.78
CA MET A 136 6.89 -9.09 -7.84
C MET A 136 6.56 -8.70 -9.28
N ALA A 137 7.43 -9.07 -10.23
CA ALA A 137 7.19 -8.84 -11.65
C ALA A 137 5.90 -9.54 -12.12
N THR A 138 5.72 -10.82 -11.76
CA THR A 138 4.55 -11.62 -12.13
C THR A 138 3.26 -11.03 -11.59
N LYS A 139 3.26 -10.66 -10.30
CA LYS A 139 2.11 -10.07 -9.62
C LYS A 139 1.76 -8.67 -10.16
N ALA A 140 2.75 -7.83 -10.39
CA ALA A 140 2.53 -6.51 -10.97
C ALA A 140 1.95 -6.60 -12.39
N ALA A 141 2.48 -7.47 -13.24
CA ALA A 141 1.95 -7.72 -14.58
C ALA A 141 0.49 -8.22 -14.55
N ALA A 142 0.17 -9.14 -13.63
CA ALA A 142 -1.19 -9.62 -13.43
C ALA A 142 -2.15 -8.50 -13.01
N PHE A 143 -1.72 -7.63 -12.08
CA PHE A 143 -2.51 -6.47 -11.67
C PHE A 143 -2.78 -5.50 -12.82
N HIS A 144 -1.77 -5.15 -13.61
CA HIS A 144 -1.95 -4.25 -14.75
C HIS A 144 -2.93 -4.80 -15.79
N LYS A 145 -2.84 -6.10 -16.10
CA LYS A 145 -3.79 -6.77 -16.99
C LYS A 145 -5.23 -6.69 -16.46
N GLN A 146 -5.43 -6.90 -15.16
CA GLN A 146 -6.74 -6.77 -14.52
C GLN A 146 -7.26 -5.33 -14.56
N GLU A 147 -6.41 -4.34 -14.26
CA GLU A 147 -6.79 -2.93 -14.28
C GLU A 147 -7.14 -2.44 -15.68
N GLU A 148 -6.41 -2.87 -16.72
CA GLU A 148 -6.77 -2.59 -18.11
C GLU A 148 -8.14 -3.19 -18.48
N ALA A 149 -8.40 -4.44 -18.08
CA ALA A 149 -9.69 -5.08 -18.33
C ALA A 149 -10.84 -4.32 -17.62
N ARG A 150 -10.61 -3.90 -16.37
CA ARG A 150 -11.56 -3.08 -15.61
C ARG A 150 -11.76 -1.71 -16.26
N ALA A 151 -10.71 -1.06 -16.74
CA ALA A 151 -10.79 0.22 -17.45
C ALA A 151 -11.62 0.10 -18.75
N ARG A 152 -11.38 -0.94 -19.54
CA ARG A 152 -12.17 -1.23 -20.76
C ARG A 152 -13.65 -1.46 -20.44
N ARG A 153 -13.96 -2.17 -19.35
CA ARG A 153 -15.34 -2.35 -18.87
C ARG A 153 -15.97 -1.00 -18.50
N ARG A 154 -15.26 -0.19 -17.70
CA ARG A 154 -15.72 1.16 -17.30
C ARG A 154 -16.00 2.05 -18.52
N GLN A 155 -15.16 1.98 -19.55
CA GLN A 155 -15.34 2.75 -20.79
C GLN A 155 -16.59 2.30 -21.55
N ARG A 156 -16.82 0.98 -21.70
CA ARG A 156 -18.04 0.45 -22.33
C ARG A 156 -19.30 0.86 -21.56
N ASP A 157 -19.25 0.82 -20.24
CA ASP A 157 -20.38 1.20 -19.40
C ASP A 157 -20.69 2.71 -19.53
N ARG A 158 -19.67 3.56 -19.62
CA ARG A 158 -19.83 5.00 -19.89
C ARG A 158 -20.44 5.24 -21.28
N ALA A 159 -19.88 4.63 -22.32
CA ALA A 159 -20.40 4.77 -23.68
C ALA A 159 -21.86 4.29 -23.81
N ARG A 160 -22.22 3.19 -23.12
CA ARG A 160 -23.61 2.71 -23.08
C ARG A 160 -24.55 3.72 -22.42
N ARG A 161 -24.13 4.33 -21.31
CA ARG A 161 -24.91 5.36 -20.61
C ARG A 161 -25.05 6.63 -21.46
N GLU A 162 -24.00 7.04 -22.15
CA GLU A 162 -24.04 8.19 -23.07
C GLU A 162 -24.96 7.94 -24.25
N ARG A 163 -24.90 6.77 -24.88
CA ARG A 163 -25.84 6.39 -25.95
C ARG A 163 -27.29 6.40 -25.48
N LYS A 164 -27.58 5.78 -24.33
CA LYS A 164 -28.92 5.77 -23.75
C LYS A 164 -29.41 7.18 -23.40
N LYS A 165 -28.52 8.05 -22.91
CA LYS A 165 -28.84 9.45 -22.63
C LYS A 165 -29.12 10.25 -23.91
N ALA A 166 -28.36 10.02 -24.98
CA ALA A 166 -28.56 10.66 -26.27
C ALA A 166 -29.87 10.21 -26.93
N GLU A 167 -30.17 8.91 -26.91
CA GLU A 167 -31.43 8.34 -27.38
C GLU A 167 -32.63 8.95 -26.63
N ALA A 168 -32.60 8.96 -25.30
CA ALA A 168 -33.66 9.58 -24.50
C ALA A 168 -33.82 11.09 -24.76
N ALA A 169 -32.72 11.81 -25.05
CA ALA A 169 -32.77 13.22 -25.40
C ALA A 169 -33.39 13.44 -26.80
N GLN A 170 -33.08 12.57 -27.76
CA GLN A 170 -33.70 12.57 -29.08
C GLN A 170 -35.20 12.26 -28.99
N ASP A 171 -35.59 11.25 -28.22
CA ASP A 171 -37.00 10.90 -27.99
C ASP A 171 -37.77 12.06 -27.35
N ALA A 172 -37.17 12.74 -26.36
CA ALA A 172 -37.76 13.91 -25.72
C ALA A 172 -37.91 15.10 -26.69
N GLN A 173 -36.92 15.34 -27.55
CA GLN A 173 -37.00 16.36 -28.60
C GLN A 173 -38.07 16.03 -29.64
N ALA A 174 -38.17 14.76 -30.05
CA ALA A 174 -39.19 14.29 -30.99
C ALA A 174 -40.60 14.45 -30.41
N ALA A 175 -40.79 14.11 -29.12
CA ALA A 175 -42.05 14.30 -28.42
C ALA A 175 -42.45 15.79 -28.34
N GLN A 176 -41.53 16.67 -27.98
CA GLN A 176 -41.78 18.12 -27.92
C GLN A 176 -42.10 18.71 -29.31
N ALA A 177 -41.41 18.27 -30.36
CA ALA A 177 -41.68 18.71 -31.73
C ALA A 177 -43.05 18.23 -32.23
N ALA A 178 -43.45 17.00 -31.86
CA ALA A 178 -44.78 16.48 -32.18
C ALA A 178 -45.88 17.30 -31.49
N GLU A 179 -45.73 17.63 -30.20
CA GLU A 179 -46.69 18.46 -29.45
C GLU A 179 -46.85 19.86 -30.05
N GLN A 180 -45.75 20.54 -30.40
CA GLN A 180 -45.78 21.88 -31.01
C GLN A 180 -46.37 21.88 -32.43
N GLY A 181 -46.17 20.82 -33.20
CA GLY A 181 -46.78 20.65 -34.53
C GLY A 181 -48.30 20.50 -34.47
N THR A 182 -48.82 19.86 -33.43
CA THR A 182 -50.27 19.77 -33.18
C THR A 182 -50.91 21.09 -32.78
N GLU A 183 -50.21 21.95 -32.01
CA GLU A 183 -50.72 23.28 -31.64
C GLU A 183 -50.69 24.28 -32.81
N ALA A 184 -49.70 24.20 -33.69
CA ALA A 184 -49.65 25.05 -34.89
C ALA A 184 -50.76 24.73 -35.90
N SER A 185 -51.20 23.47 -35.97
CA SER A 185 -52.26 23.04 -36.89
C SER A 185 -53.67 23.40 -36.40
N SER A 186 -53.89 23.62 -35.10
CA SER A 186 -55.20 23.98 -34.55
C SER A 186 -55.49 25.49 -34.57
N GLY A 187 -54.50 26.33 -34.90
CA GLY A 187 -54.64 27.78 -35.02
C GLY A 187 -55.01 28.30 -36.42
N GLN A 188 -55.14 27.43 -37.44
CA GLN A 188 -55.32 27.84 -38.84
C GLN A 188 -56.76 27.65 -39.39
N ASP A 189 -57.66 27.02 -38.62
CA ASP A 189 -59.07 26.80 -38.99
C ASP A 189 -60.02 27.81 -38.31
N GLY A 190 -59.68 29.10 -38.38
CA GLY A 190 -60.47 30.18 -37.77
C GLY A 190 -60.48 31.47 -38.58
N GLN A 191 -61.08 31.43 -39.77
CA GLN A 191 -61.54 32.61 -40.53
C GLN A 191 -62.93 32.36 -41.11
#